data_AF-A0A7W1ERY5-F1
#
_entry.id   AF-A0A7W1ERY5-F1
#
_cell.length_a   1.000
_cell.length_b   1.000
_cell.length_c   1.000
_cell.angle_alpha   90.00
_cell.angle_beta   90.00
_cell.angle_gamma   90.00
#
_symmetry.space_group_name_H-M   'P 1'
#
loop_
_entity.id
_entity.type
_entity.pdbx_description
1 polymer ?
#
loop_
_entity_poly.entity_id
_entity_poly.type
_entity_poly.pdbx_seq_one_letter_code
_entity_poly.pdbx_strand_id
1 'polypeptide(L)'
;MSKATETDRKARETIVDLLAYCAVFSLSLNEDQILWYLPVKASMVGVKTHIAVLIKRGKIYRLPDKTYGVKKGIYNRSKASQEIIATNLKRALRFSRLFRLLPFVKAVVLSSDSVLQLDNPDVNLQYIFVTLPGRIYITKGVLYYFLGGIGKRRNSKNQHKSVYLNMFYTTSGVRFSDKMGACSIDQVLWFILAQPLYGEKVWFSLLQKDTLVYASLPNYPWRHTGTQIYTTMSRYIDKLDNQGYRRHLRHVADQPEFHGTQALLRVRPDTLIARPNHKSQIKTSELYYKEIRSQIK
;
A
#
# COMPACT_ATOMS: atom_id res chain seq x y z
N MET A 1 -26.69 -23.56 -24.01
CA MET A 1 -25.96 -22.67 -23.08
C MET A 1 -26.20 -21.24 -23.55
N SER A 2 -26.77 -20.34 -22.72
CA SER A 2 -26.94 -18.95 -23.15
C SER A 2 -25.57 -18.31 -23.43
N LYS A 3 -25.51 -17.41 -24.41
CA LYS A 3 -24.29 -16.64 -24.66
C LYS A 3 -23.95 -15.85 -23.37
N ALA A 4 -22.69 -15.89 -22.96
CA ALA A 4 -22.23 -15.10 -21.82
C ALA A 4 -22.46 -13.62 -22.09
N THR A 5 -22.96 -12.89 -21.09
CA THR A 5 -23.14 -11.44 -21.22
C THR A 5 -21.79 -10.74 -21.28
N GLU A 6 -21.74 -9.53 -21.86
CA GLU A 6 -20.50 -8.74 -21.90
C GLU A 6 -19.98 -8.43 -20.49
N THR A 7 -20.89 -8.26 -19.53
CA THR A 7 -20.58 -8.11 -18.10
C THR A 7 -19.88 -9.34 -17.52
N ASP A 8 -20.32 -10.56 -17.86
CA ASP A 8 -19.66 -11.80 -17.42
C ASP A 8 -18.25 -11.93 -18.00
N ARG A 9 -18.09 -11.53 -19.26
CA ARG A 9 -16.79 -11.55 -19.93
C ARG A 9 -15.82 -10.60 -19.24
N LYS A 10 -16.24 -9.35 -19.03
CA LYS A 10 -15.46 -8.32 -18.34
C LYS A 10 -15.07 -8.77 -16.93
N ALA A 11 -16.01 -9.29 -16.14
CA ALA A 11 -15.73 -9.78 -14.79
C ALA A 11 -14.69 -10.90 -14.78
N ARG A 12 -14.76 -11.86 -15.71
CA ARG A 12 -13.77 -12.94 -15.83
C ARG A 12 -12.39 -12.41 -16.21
N GLU A 13 -12.31 -11.51 -17.18
CA GLU A 13 -11.05 -10.89 -17.60
C GLU A 13 -10.41 -10.13 -16.43
N THR A 14 -11.20 -9.34 -15.71
CA THR A 14 -10.76 -8.59 -14.53
C THR A 14 -10.30 -9.50 -13.38
N ILE A 15 -10.95 -10.65 -13.12
CA ILE A 15 -10.49 -11.62 -12.12
C ILE A 15 -9.09 -12.16 -12.49
N VAL A 16 -8.88 -12.46 -13.77
CA VAL A 16 -7.57 -12.93 -14.24
C VAL A 16 -6.52 -11.84 -14.11
N ASP A 17 -6.83 -10.60 -14.48
CA ASP A 17 -5.93 -9.45 -14.36
C ASP A 17 -5.55 -9.21 -12.88
N LEU A 18 -6.53 -9.23 -11.98
CA LEU A 18 -6.31 -9.11 -10.53
C LEU A 18 -5.37 -10.21 -10.00
N LEU A 19 -5.63 -11.47 -10.33
CA LEU A 19 -4.79 -12.59 -9.88
C LEU A 19 -3.39 -12.56 -10.51
N ALA A 20 -3.27 -12.13 -11.77
CA ALA A 20 -1.99 -11.95 -12.43
C ALA A 20 -1.17 -10.82 -11.78
N TYR A 21 -1.82 -9.70 -11.42
CA TYR A 21 -1.19 -8.62 -10.68
C TYR A 21 -0.72 -9.08 -9.30
N CYS A 22 -1.57 -9.76 -8.53
CA CYS A 22 -1.18 -10.32 -7.23
C CYS A 22 -0.04 -11.34 -7.34
N ALA A 23 0.02 -12.11 -8.44
CA ALA A 23 1.10 -13.06 -8.68
C ALA A 23 2.48 -12.40 -8.88
N VAL A 24 2.56 -11.15 -9.36
CA VAL A 24 3.82 -10.37 -9.43
C VAL A 24 4.47 -10.26 -8.05
N PHE A 25 3.65 -10.27 -7.00
CA PHE A 25 4.08 -10.14 -5.61
C PHE A 25 3.92 -11.43 -4.81
N SER A 26 3.83 -12.57 -5.49
CA SER A 26 3.66 -13.88 -4.84
C SER A 26 2.42 -14.00 -3.95
N LEU A 27 1.39 -13.16 -4.18
CA LEU A 27 0.14 -13.20 -3.44
C LEU A 27 -0.90 -14.04 -4.16
N SER A 28 -1.56 -14.92 -3.39
CA SER A 28 -2.78 -15.60 -3.82
C SER A 28 -3.97 -15.11 -3.00
N LEU A 29 -5.14 -15.10 -3.62
CA LEU A 29 -6.36 -14.52 -3.04
C LEU A 29 -7.41 -15.61 -2.78
N ASN A 30 -8.16 -15.49 -1.70
CA ASN A 30 -9.38 -16.29 -1.49
C ASN A 30 -10.59 -15.66 -2.21
N GLU A 31 -11.75 -16.33 -2.17
CA GLU A 31 -12.97 -15.88 -2.86
C GLU A 31 -13.47 -14.52 -2.36
N ASP A 32 -13.41 -14.29 -1.03
CA ASP A 32 -13.81 -13.03 -0.42
C ASP A 32 -12.91 -11.88 -0.90
N GLN A 33 -11.60 -12.08 -0.88
CA GLN A 33 -10.63 -11.10 -1.35
C GLN A 33 -10.78 -10.80 -2.84
N ILE A 34 -11.02 -11.83 -3.67
CA ILE A 34 -11.31 -11.62 -5.09
C ILE A 34 -12.56 -10.76 -5.25
N LEU A 35 -13.64 -11.05 -4.53
CA LEU A 35 -14.85 -10.23 -4.55
C LEU A 35 -14.54 -8.79 -4.12
N TRP A 36 -13.90 -8.61 -2.96
CA TRP A 36 -13.61 -7.29 -2.37
C TRP A 36 -12.76 -6.40 -3.27
N TYR A 37 -11.78 -7.00 -3.96
CA TYR A 37 -10.85 -6.28 -4.83
C TYR A 37 -11.31 -6.16 -6.29
N LEU A 38 -12.46 -6.75 -6.64
CA LEU A 38 -12.97 -6.71 -8.00
C LEU A 38 -13.55 -5.31 -8.32
N PRO A 39 -13.05 -4.59 -9.34
CA PRO A 39 -13.56 -3.28 -9.74
C PRO A 39 -14.86 -3.35 -10.55
N VAL A 40 -15.52 -4.51 -10.57
CA VAL A 40 -16.81 -4.74 -11.21
C VAL A 40 -17.78 -5.20 -10.14
N LYS A 41 -18.93 -4.54 -10.01
CA LYS A 41 -19.97 -4.92 -9.04
C LYS A 41 -20.37 -6.38 -9.27
N ALA A 42 -20.27 -7.21 -8.24
CA ALA A 42 -20.54 -8.63 -8.34
C ALA A 42 -21.11 -9.19 -7.03
N SER A 43 -21.78 -10.33 -7.11
CA SER A 43 -22.16 -11.12 -5.94
C SER A 43 -21.16 -12.25 -5.70
N MET A 44 -21.09 -12.75 -4.47
CA MET A 44 -20.25 -13.91 -4.14
C MET A 44 -20.59 -15.13 -5.02
N VAL A 45 -21.87 -15.37 -5.30
CA VAL A 45 -22.31 -16.45 -6.19
C VAL A 45 -21.76 -16.25 -7.60
N GLY A 46 -21.86 -15.04 -8.15
CA GLY A 46 -21.32 -14.72 -9.48
C GLY A 46 -19.80 -14.91 -9.56
N VAL A 47 -19.06 -14.44 -8.55
CA VAL A 47 -17.60 -14.62 -8.46
C VAL A 47 -17.23 -16.12 -8.45
N LYS A 48 -17.91 -16.93 -7.62
CA LYS A 48 -17.70 -18.40 -7.57
C LYS A 48 -17.95 -19.06 -8.93
N THR A 49 -19.05 -18.69 -9.61
CA THR A 49 -19.37 -19.21 -10.94
C THR A 49 -18.29 -18.83 -11.96
N HIS A 50 -17.80 -17.59 -11.94
CA HIS A 50 -16.72 -17.15 -12.83
C HIS A 50 -15.38 -17.84 -12.53
N ILE A 51 -15.03 -18.01 -11.27
CA ILE A 51 -13.83 -18.76 -10.84
C ILE A 51 -13.91 -20.21 -11.35
N ALA A 52 -15.04 -20.90 -11.18
CA ALA A 52 -15.21 -22.26 -11.65
C ALA A 52 -15.03 -22.38 -13.18
N VAL A 53 -15.57 -21.43 -13.95
CA VAL A 53 -15.37 -21.37 -15.41
C VAL A 53 -13.90 -21.12 -15.76
N LEU A 54 -13.23 -20.21 -15.06
CA LEU A 54 -11.81 -19.90 -15.29
C LEU A 54 -10.88 -21.08 -14.96
N ILE A 55 -11.19 -21.84 -13.89
CA ILE A 55 -10.47 -23.08 -13.54
C ILE A 55 -10.67 -24.14 -14.60
N LYS A 56 -11.93 -24.37 -15.05
CA LYS A 56 -12.22 -25.33 -16.12
C LYS A 56 -11.48 -25.00 -17.41
N ARG A 57 -11.26 -23.71 -17.68
CA ARG A 57 -10.49 -23.20 -18.82
C ARG A 57 -8.97 -23.19 -18.59
N GLY A 58 -8.49 -23.60 -17.42
CA GLY A 58 -7.06 -23.60 -17.09
C GLY A 58 -6.43 -22.21 -16.96
N LYS A 59 -7.23 -21.14 -16.83
CA LYS A 59 -6.72 -19.76 -16.73
C LYS A 59 -6.23 -19.43 -15.33
N ILE A 60 -6.89 -20.00 -14.32
CA ILE A 60 -6.54 -19.87 -12.92
C ILE A 60 -6.56 -21.24 -12.26
N TYR A 61 -5.92 -21.37 -11.11
CA TYR A 61 -5.76 -22.61 -10.38
C TYR A 61 -6.11 -22.40 -8.93
N ARG A 62 -6.72 -23.42 -8.33
CA ARG A 62 -6.93 -23.48 -6.88
C ARG A 62 -5.66 -24.04 -6.23
N LEU A 63 -5.11 -23.31 -5.28
CA LEU A 63 -3.96 -23.71 -4.48
C LEU A 63 -4.39 -24.59 -3.29
N PRO A 64 -3.46 -25.35 -2.66
CA PRO A 64 -3.79 -26.30 -1.58
C PRO A 64 -4.49 -25.67 -0.37
N ASP A 65 -4.27 -24.38 -0.14
CA ASP A 65 -4.81 -23.61 0.98
C ASP A 65 -6.19 -22.99 0.69
N LYS A 66 -6.86 -23.41 -0.39
CA LYS A 66 -8.15 -22.87 -0.86
C LYS A 66 -8.08 -21.42 -1.38
N THR A 67 -6.89 -20.91 -1.68
CA THR A 67 -6.74 -19.66 -2.44
C THR A 67 -6.61 -19.92 -3.94
N TYR A 68 -6.60 -18.87 -4.74
CA TYR A 68 -6.52 -18.92 -6.18
C TYR A 68 -5.31 -18.14 -6.68
N GLY A 69 -4.73 -18.64 -7.77
CA GLY A 69 -3.58 -18.05 -8.44
C GLY A 69 -3.56 -18.40 -9.93
N VAL A 70 -2.50 -18.01 -10.61
CA VAL A 70 -2.23 -18.28 -12.03
C VAL A 70 -1.09 -19.29 -12.15
N LYS A 71 -1.08 -20.11 -13.21
CA LYS A 71 -0.23 -21.32 -13.31
C LYS A 71 1.25 -21.10 -13.02
N LYS A 72 1.80 -19.98 -13.50
CA LYS A 72 3.23 -19.66 -13.41
C LYS A 72 3.56 -18.66 -12.30
N GLY A 73 2.58 -18.34 -11.45
CA GLY A 73 2.83 -17.54 -10.25
C GLY A 73 3.67 -18.35 -9.25
N ILE A 74 4.68 -17.71 -8.67
CA ILE A 74 5.46 -18.28 -7.57
C ILE A 74 4.77 -17.86 -6.27
N TYR A 75 4.19 -18.81 -5.54
CA TYR A 75 3.49 -18.55 -4.28
C TYR A 75 4.29 -19.14 -3.13
N ASN A 76 5.19 -18.34 -2.55
CA ASN A 76 6.05 -18.79 -1.45
C ASN A 76 5.25 -18.90 -0.15
N ARG A 77 5.00 -20.15 0.29
CA ARG A 77 4.26 -20.44 1.53
C ARG A 77 4.94 -21.51 2.38
N SER A 78 6.25 -21.63 2.27
CA SER A 78 7.01 -22.51 3.15
C SER A 78 6.82 -22.10 4.63
N LYS A 79 6.88 -23.06 5.57
CA LYS A 79 6.85 -22.75 7.01
C LYS A 79 7.92 -21.69 7.38
N ALA A 80 9.10 -21.80 6.78
CA ALA A 80 10.18 -20.82 6.95
C ALA A 80 9.76 -19.41 6.51
N SER A 81 9.08 -19.26 5.36
CA SER A 81 8.56 -17.97 4.91
C SER A 81 7.54 -17.39 5.89
N GLN A 82 6.66 -18.22 6.46
CA GLN A 82 5.68 -17.78 7.45
C GLN A 82 6.33 -17.27 8.74
N GLU A 83 7.40 -17.93 9.21
CA GLU A 83 8.17 -17.50 10.38
C GLU A 83 8.87 -16.15 10.15
N ILE A 84 9.44 -15.94 8.94
CA ILE A 84 10.06 -14.67 8.56
C ILE A 84 9.01 -13.56 8.52
N ILE A 85 7.86 -13.80 7.87
CA ILE A 85 6.73 -12.87 7.82
C ILE A 85 6.27 -12.49 9.24
N ALA A 86 6.05 -13.49 10.11
CA ALA A 86 5.63 -13.26 11.48
C ALA A 86 6.65 -12.44 12.27
N THR A 87 7.95 -12.70 12.06
CA THR A 87 9.04 -11.95 12.70
C THR A 87 9.09 -10.50 12.24
N ASN A 88 8.99 -10.27 10.93
CA ASN A 88 8.96 -8.93 10.34
C ASN A 88 7.72 -8.14 10.77
N LEU A 89 6.55 -8.79 10.84
CA LEU A 89 5.33 -8.16 11.31
C LEU A 89 5.39 -7.83 12.81
N LYS A 90 5.93 -8.73 13.64
CA LYS A 90 6.19 -8.44 15.08
C LYS A 90 7.13 -7.24 15.23
N ARG A 91 8.19 -7.16 14.42
CA ARG A 91 9.10 -6.00 14.37
C ARG A 91 8.34 -4.73 14.00
N ALA A 92 7.50 -4.78 12.96
CA ALA A 92 6.71 -3.65 12.53
C ALA A 92 5.73 -3.16 13.61
N LEU A 93 5.05 -4.10 14.28
CA LEU A 93 4.15 -3.82 15.38
C LEU A 93 4.88 -3.17 16.57
N ARG A 94 6.07 -3.65 16.95
CA ARG A 94 6.87 -3.04 18.03
C ARG A 94 7.17 -1.57 17.76
N PHE A 95 7.62 -1.23 16.54
CA PHE A 95 7.84 0.16 16.16
C PHE A 95 6.54 0.97 16.12
N SER A 96 5.44 0.39 15.62
CA SER A 96 4.16 1.10 15.58
C SER A 96 3.63 1.48 16.98
N ARG A 97 3.86 0.64 18.00
CA ARG A 97 3.47 0.93 19.39
C ARG A 97 4.17 2.17 19.94
N LEU A 98 5.42 2.35 19.55
CA LEU A 98 6.24 3.49 19.94
C LEU A 98 5.80 4.77 19.20
N PHE A 99 5.55 4.67 17.90
CA PHE A 99 5.08 5.80 17.10
C PHE A 99 3.68 6.28 17.50
N ARG A 100 2.83 5.37 18.02
CA ARG A 100 1.52 5.71 18.57
C ARG A 100 1.59 6.69 19.76
N LEU A 101 2.72 6.77 20.46
CA LEU A 101 2.87 7.71 21.59
C LEU A 101 2.92 9.18 21.13
N LEU A 102 3.17 9.42 19.84
CA LEU A 102 3.18 10.77 19.29
C LEU A 102 1.73 11.26 19.14
N PRO A 103 1.32 12.35 19.81
CA PRO A 103 -0.08 12.80 19.85
C PRO A 103 -0.64 13.17 18.46
N PHE A 104 0.26 13.54 17.55
CA PHE A 104 -0.07 13.93 16.18
C PHE A 104 -0.27 12.75 15.24
N VAL A 105 0.23 11.56 15.57
CA VAL A 105 0.09 10.35 14.74
C VAL A 105 -1.25 9.70 15.02
N LYS A 106 -2.09 9.61 13.99
CA LYS A 106 -3.43 9.01 14.05
C LYS A 106 -3.52 7.64 13.42
N ALA A 107 -2.64 7.33 12.47
CA ALA A 107 -2.45 5.97 12.00
C ALA A 107 -0.98 5.72 11.63
N VAL A 108 -0.58 4.46 11.76
CA VAL A 108 0.69 3.93 11.26
C VAL A 108 0.36 2.71 10.43
N VAL A 109 0.75 2.73 9.16
CA VAL A 109 0.41 1.71 8.19
C VAL A 109 1.69 1.21 7.57
N LEU A 110 1.83 -0.10 7.40
CA LEU A 110 2.92 -0.70 6.65
C LEU A 110 2.58 -0.60 5.16
N SER A 111 3.48 -0.02 4.35
CA SER A 111 3.22 0.13 2.92
C SER A 111 3.09 -1.24 2.24
N SER A 112 2.37 -1.29 1.12
CA SER A 112 2.23 -2.53 0.35
C SER A 112 3.58 -3.07 -0.10
N ASP A 113 4.51 -2.22 -0.53
CA ASP A 113 5.86 -2.67 -0.92
C ASP A 113 6.54 -3.48 0.19
N SER A 114 6.34 -3.09 1.45
CA SER A 114 6.87 -3.85 2.59
C SER A 114 6.04 -5.06 2.95
N VAL A 115 4.71 -4.98 2.87
CA VAL A 115 3.80 -6.14 3.09
C VAL A 115 4.13 -7.27 2.12
N LEU A 116 4.35 -6.92 0.85
CA LEU A 116 4.63 -7.84 -0.25
C LEU A 116 6.03 -8.48 -0.18
N GLN A 117 6.94 -7.90 0.62
CA GLN A 117 8.31 -8.39 0.81
C GLN A 117 8.55 -8.92 2.23
N LEU A 118 7.49 -9.19 3.00
CA LEU A 118 7.61 -9.64 4.39
C LEU A 118 8.31 -10.99 4.55
N ASP A 119 8.37 -11.80 3.49
CA ASP A 119 9.08 -13.08 3.44
C ASP A 119 10.60 -12.91 3.30
N ASN A 120 11.08 -11.70 3.00
CA ASN A 120 12.51 -11.39 2.96
C ASN A 120 13.01 -11.01 4.37
N PRO A 121 14.01 -11.71 4.93
CA PRO A 121 14.55 -11.41 6.27
C PRO A 121 15.21 -10.03 6.35
N ASP A 122 15.72 -9.52 5.23
CA ASP A 122 16.41 -8.22 5.11
C ASP A 122 15.48 -7.11 4.59
N VAL A 123 14.17 -7.32 4.66
CA VAL A 123 13.19 -6.34 4.19
C VAL A 123 13.30 -5.03 4.97
N ASN A 124 13.34 -3.96 4.19
CA ASN A 124 13.23 -2.59 4.69
C ASN A 124 11.76 -2.25 4.89
N LEU A 125 11.38 -2.07 6.15
CA LEU A 125 10.01 -1.70 6.52
C LEU A 125 9.77 -0.22 6.21
N GLN A 126 8.88 0.03 5.26
CA GLN A 126 8.41 1.33 4.84
C GLN A 126 7.06 1.58 5.50
N TYR A 127 6.99 2.69 6.24
CA TYR A 127 5.78 3.07 6.95
C TYR A 127 5.13 4.26 6.26
N ILE A 128 3.81 4.22 6.24
CA ILE A 128 2.94 5.33 5.91
C ILE A 128 2.42 5.87 7.24
N PHE A 129 2.71 7.14 7.51
CA PHE A 129 2.21 7.83 8.70
C PHE A 129 1.01 8.69 8.33
N VAL A 130 -0.07 8.58 9.09
CA VAL A 130 -1.19 9.50 9.01
C VAL A 130 -1.15 10.41 10.23
N THR A 131 -1.02 11.72 10.01
CA THR A 131 -0.93 12.72 11.06
C THR A 131 -2.14 13.65 11.09
N LEU A 132 -2.21 14.48 12.12
CA LEU A 132 -3.03 15.69 12.08
C LEU A 132 -2.58 16.65 10.96
N PRO A 133 -3.49 17.51 10.46
CA PRO A 133 -3.14 18.55 9.52
C PRO A 133 -2.05 19.47 10.08
N GLY A 134 -1.06 19.82 9.25
CA GLY A 134 0.04 20.71 9.64
C GLY A 134 0.98 20.13 10.71
N ARG A 135 1.10 18.80 10.82
CA ARG A 135 2.01 18.14 11.79
C ARG A 135 2.98 17.16 11.15
N ILE A 136 3.09 17.12 9.82
CA ILE A 136 3.91 16.14 9.11
C ILE A 136 5.39 16.31 9.48
N TYR A 137 5.90 17.53 9.43
CA TYR A 137 7.33 17.80 9.56
C TYR A 137 7.79 17.78 11.01
N ILE A 138 6.95 18.20 11.94
CA ILE A 138 7.18 18.01 13.37
C ILE A 138 7.24 16.52 13.68
N THR A 139 6.24 15.75 13.25
CA THR A 139 6.21 14.30 13.48
C THR A 139 7.44 13.64 12.87
N LYS A 140 7.79 13.99 11.63
CA LYS A 140 8.99 13.48 10.96
C LYS A 140 10.28 13.86 11.70
N GLY A 141 10.40 15.08 12.22
CA GLY A 141 11.55 15.53 13.00
C GLY A 141 11.70 14.77 14.31
N VAL A 142 10.59 14.56 15.04
CA VAL A 142 10.58 13.79 16.30
C VAL A 142 10.92 12.33 16.04
N LEU A 143 10.30 11.69 15.05
CA LEU A 143 10.66 10.33 14.62
C LEU A 143 12.12 10.27 14.19
N TYR A 144 12.56 11.30 13.48
CA TYR A 144 13.92 11.69 13.17
C TYR A 144 14.90 11.39 14.30
N TYR A 145 14.77 12.27 15.29
CA TYR A 145 15.59 12.32 16.47
C TYR A 145 15.50 11.03 17.27
N PHE A 146 14.29 10.50 17.44
CA PHE A 146 14.03 9.27 18.16
C PHE A 146 14.76 8.06 17.53
N LEU A 147 14.60 7.85 16.22
CA LEU A 147 15.29 6.77 15.50
C LEU A 147 16.81 6.94 15.50
N GLY A 148 17.29 8.19 15.50
CA GLY A 148 18.70 8.54 15.70
C GLY A 148 19.23 8.09 17.05
N GLY A 149 18.49 8.38 18.13
CA GLY A 149 18.87 8.01 19.50
C GLY A 149 18.99 6.49 19.72
N ILE A 150 18.17 5.69 19.03
CA ILE A 150 18.24 4.21 19.13
C ILE A 150 19.13 3.55 18.06
N GLY A 151 19.90 4.33 17.30
CA GLY A 151 20.78 3.79 16.24
C GLY A 151 20.05 3.08 15.09
N LYS A 152 18.75 3.30 14.92
CA LYS A 152 17.91 2.74 13.84
C LYS A 152 17.75 3.69 12.66
N ARG A 153 18.43 4.84 12.71
CA ARG A 153 18.55 5.74 11.58
C ARG A 153 19.26 5.04 10.42
N ARG A 154 18.80 5.31 9.21
CA ARG A 154 19.45 4.82 7.98
C ARG A 154 20.87 5.38 7.93
N ASN A 155 21.85 4.50 8.12
CA ASN A 155 23.26 4.74 7.85
C ASN A 155 23.68 3.82 6.69
N SER A 156 24.70 4.21 5.93
CA SER A 156 25.20 3.41 4.80
C SER A 156 25.50 1.95 5.18
N LYS A 157 25.95 1.72 6.42
CA LYS A 157 26.26 0.38 6.96
C LYS A 157 25.03 -0.45 7.38
N ASN A 158 23.87 0.16 7.62
CA ASN A 158 22.69 -0.47 8.21
C ASN A 158 21.43 -0.34 7.33
N GLN A 159 21.60 -0.29 6.00
CA GLN A 159 20.46 -0.02 5.10
C GLN A 159 19.31 -1.00 5.29
N HIS A 160 19.59 -2.29 5.51
CA HIS A 160 18.64 -3.42 5.63
C HIS A 160 17.79 -3.47 6.92
N LYS A 161 18.10 -2.64 7.92
CA LYS A 161 17.36 -2.60 9.21
C LYS A 161 16.78 -1.23 9.53
N SER A 162 16.80 -0.33 8.56
CA SER A 162 16.39 1.06 8.73
C SER A 162 14.89 1.24 8.49
N VAL A 163 14.29 2.14 9.27
CA VAL A 163 12.89 2.54 9.11
C VAL A 163 12.84 3.69 8.10
N TYR A 164 12.08 3.52 7.02
CA TYR A 164 11.93 4.56 6.00
C TYR A 164 10.79 5.52 6.37
N LEU A 165 11.14 6.80 6.58
CA LEU A 165 10.23 7.90 6.94
C LEU A 165 9.93 8.80 5.73
N ASN A 166 9.38 8.18 4.68
CA ASN A 166 9.23 8.83 3.38
C ASN A 166 7.79 9.04 2.93
N MET A 167 6.80 8.53 3.68
CA MET A 167 5.39 8.64 3.31
C MET A 167 4.56 9.14 4.49
N PHE A 168 4.04 10.36 4.37
CA PHE A 168 3.16 11.00 5.33
C PHE A 168 1.91 11.54 4.65
N TYR A 169 0.77 11.38 5.31
CA TYR A 169 -0.53 11.88 4.92
C TYR A 169 -1.16 12.59 6.11
N THR A 170 -2.10 13.49 5.85
CA THR A 170 -2.89 14.15 6.89
C THR A 170 -4.32 13.63 6.92
N THR A 171 -4.97 13.76 8.09
CA THR A 171 -6.39 13.41 8.27
C THR A 171 -7.37 14.36 7.58
N SER A 172 -6.93 15.55 7.15
CA SER A 172 -7.73 16.47 6.33
C SER A 172 -8.08 15.93 4.94
N GLY A 173 -7.60 14.72 4.62
CA GLY A 173 -7.91 14.04 3.39
C GLY A 173 -6.90 14.44 2.34
N VAL A 174 -6.39 13.43 1.65
CA VAL A 174 -5.64 13.70 0.45
C VAL A 174 -6.10 12.79 -0.65
N ARG A 175 -6.32 13.37 -1.83
CA ARG A 175 -6.54 12.64 -3.06
C ARG A 175 -5.30 11.80 -3.37
N PHE A 176 -5.44 10.49 -3.28
CA PHE A 176 -4.44 9.50 -3.67
C PHE A 176 -4.26 9.51 -5.21
N SER A 177 -5.32 9.85 -5.95
CA SER A 177 -5.32 10.01 -7.41
C SER A 177 -4.21 10.95 -7.92
N ASP A 178 -3.91 12.02 -7.18
CA ASP A 178 -3.00 13.06 -7.65
C ASP A 178 -1.51 12.69 -7.49
N LYS A 179 -1.22 11.51 -6.90
CA LYS A 179 0.08 11.25 -6.28
C LYS A 179 0.93 10.17 -6.93
N MET A 180 0.36 9.22 -7.66
CA MET A 180 1.12 8.09 -8.23
C MET A 180 1.07 8.01 -9.77
N GLY A 181 0.44 8.98 -10.45
CA GLY A 181 0.35 9.02 -11.91
C GLY A 181 -0.96 8.44 -12.45
N ALA A 182 -0.92 7.75 -13.60
CA ALA A 182 -2.11 7.27 -14.30
C ALA A 182 -3.01 6.40 -13.40
N CYS A 183 -4.31 6.62 -13.53
CA CYS A 183 -5.37 6.01 -12.73
C CYS A 183 -5.49 4.51 -13.07
N SER A 184 -4.75 3.64 -12.37
CA SER A 184 -4.78 2.19 -12.59
C SER A 184 -5.24 1.44 -11.35
N ILE A 185 -5.84 0.26 -11.57
CA ILE A 185 -6.26 -0.66 -10.51
C ILE A 185 -5.09 -1.00 -9.58
N ASP A 186 -3.87 -1.06 -10.11
CA ASP A 186 -2.63 -1.31 -9.37
C ASP A 186 -2.42 -0.30 -8.24
N GLN A 187 -2.73 0.99 -8.45
CA GLN A 187 -2.61 2.00 -7.40
C GLN A 187 -3.64 1.79 -6.30
N VAL A 188 -4.87 1.46 -6.67
CA VAL A 188 -5.96 1.16 -5.73
C VAL A 188 -5.59 -0.06 -4.89
N LEU A 189 -5.08 -1.10 -5.53
CA LEU A 189 -4.57 -2.30 -4.85
C LEU A 189 -3.38 -1.98 -3.95
N TRP A 190 -2.46 -1.12 -4.39
CA TRP A 190 -1.32 -0.69 -3.58
C TRP A 190 -1.77 0.01 -2.29
N PHE A 191 -2.86 0.77 -2.28
CA PHE A 191 -3.37 1.35 -1.04
C PHE A 191 -4.14 0.36 -0.17
N ILE A 192 -4.96 -0.50 -0.77
CA ILE A 192 -5.81 -1.43 -0.01
C ILE A 192 -5.02 -2.59 0.61
N LEU A 193 -3.91 -2.99 -0.01
CA LEU A 193 -3.01 -4.03 0.50
C LEU A 193 -2.08 -3.53 1.61
N ALA A 194 -2.06 -2.21 1.86
CA ALA A 194 -1.26 -1.64 2.95
C ALA A 194 -1.86 -2.05 4.30
N GLN A 195 -1.01 -2.53 5.22
CA GLN A 195 -1.45 -3.13 6.47
C GLN A 195 -1.47 -2.08 7.60
N PRO A 196 -2.63 -1.65 8.11
CA PRO A 196 -2.67 -0.75 9.26
C PRO A 196 -2.17 -1.46 10.52
N LEU A 197 -1.13 -0.91 11.15
CA LEU A 197 -0.56 -1.40 12.42
C LEU A 197 -1.14 -0.67 13.62
N TYR A 198 -1.55 0.58 13.42
CA TYR A 198 -2.24 1.43 14.38
C TYR A 198 -3.19 2.37 13.64
N GLY A 199 -4.34 2.71 14.23
CA GLY A 199 -5.28 3.67 13.66
C GLY A 199 -6.04 3.15 12.44
N GLU A 200 -6.38 1.86 12.41
CA GLU A 200 -7.09 1.18 11.30
C GLU A 200 -8.33 1.96 10.82
N LYS A 201 -9.17 2.42 11.76
CA LYS A 201 -10.37 3.22 11.42
C LYS A 201 -10.01 4.51 10.69
N VAL A 202 -8.92 5.18 11.08
CA VAL A 202 -8.45 6.42 10.44
C VAL A 202 -7.93 6.13 9.04
N TRP A 203 -7.17 5.05 8.86
CA TRP A 203 -6.66 4.63 7.55
C TRP A 203 -7.80 4.34 6.57
N PHE A 204 -8.76 3.49 6.96
CA PHE A 204 -9.89 3.17 6.08
C PHE A 204 -10.80 4.36 5.83
N SER A 205 -10.98 5.26 6.81
CA SER A 205 -11.74 6.49 6.57
C SER A 205 -11.06 7.41 5.54
N LEU A 206 -9.73 7.44 5.51
CA LEU A 206 -9.00 8.16 4.45
C LEU A 206 -9.20 7.52 3.07
N LEU A 207 -9.12 6.18 2.99
CA LEU A 207 -9.37 5.46 1.74
C LEU A 207 -10.80 5.67 1.22
N GLN A 208 -11.79 5.68 2.11
CA GLN A 208 -13.20 5.94 1.77
C GLN A 208 -13.45 7.36 1.24
N LYS A 209 -12.74 8.35 1.77
CA LYS A 209 -12.86 9.75 1.32
C LYS A 209 -12.24 9.98 -0.06
N ASP A 210 -11.36 9.09 -0.50
CA ASP A 210 -10.77 9.17 -1.81
C ASP A 210 -11.74 8.62 -2.86
N THR A 211 -12.18 9.50 -3.75
CA THR A 211 -13.18 9.17 -4.77
C THR A 211 -12.71 8.07 -5.71
N LEU A 212 -11.41 8.00 -5.99
CA LEU A 212 -10.85 6.97 -6.87
C LEU A 212 -10.88 5.61 -6.18
N VAL A 213 -10.25 5.49 -5.01
CA VAL A 213 -10.15 4.22 -4.28
C VAL A 213 -11.54 3.69 -3.95
N TYR A 214 -12.44 4.55 -3.47
CA TYR A 214 -13.80 4.15 -3.12
C TYR A 214 -14.60 3.68 -4.34
N ALA A 215 -14.58 4.43 -5.45
CA ALA A 215 -15.33 4.07 -6.65
C ALA A 215 -14.76 2.83 -7.37
N SER A 216 -13.45 2.60 -7.29
CA SER A 216 -12.79 1.44 -7.90
C SER A 216 -13.02 0.12 -7.16
N LEU A 217 -13.58 0.14 -5.94
CA LEU A 217 -13.78 -1.05 -5.12
C LEU A 217 -15.24 -1.18 -4.65
N PRO A 218 -16.20 -1.39 -5.59
CA PRO A 218 -17.63 -1.36 -5.29
C PRO A 218 -18.11 -2.51 -4.38
N ASN A 219 -17.32 -3.58 -4.25
CA ASN A 219 -17.66 -4.75 -3.45
C ASN A 219 -16.88 -4.83 -2.12
N TYR A 220 -16.01 -3.86 -1.85
CA TYR A 220 -15.19 -3.88 -0.64
C TYR A 220 -16.05 -3.65 0.60
N PRO A 221 -15.86 -4.39 1.70
CA PRO A 221 -16.67 -4.28 2.91
C PRO A 221 -16.25 -3.05 3.73
N TRP A 222 -16.53 -1.88 3.18
CA TRP A 222 -16.26 -0.59 3.78
C TRP A 222 -16.92 -0.49 5.15
N ARG A 223 -16.12 -0.54 6.22
CA ARG A 223 -16.62 -0.35 7.59
C ARG A 223 -17.10 1.08 7.75
N HIS A 224 -18.26 1.29 8.39
CA HIS A 224 -18.68 2.62 8.80
C HIS A 224 -17.67 3.18 9.80
N THR A 225 -16.87 4.14 9.36
CA THR A 225 -15.91 4.82 10.22
C THR A 225 -16.40 6.25 10.44
N GLY A 226 -16.92 6.52 11.64
CA GLY A 226 -17.11 7.90 12.06
C GLY A 226 -15.75 8.58 12.10
N THR A 227 -15.47 9.51 11.18
CA THR A 227 -14.22 10.28 11.24
C THR A 227 -14.39 11.41 12.24
N GLN A 228 -13.68 11.34 13.36
CA GLN A 228 -13.39 12.56 14.11
C GLN A 228 -12.32 13.32 13.33
N ILE A 229 -12.70 14.47 12.78
CA ILE A 229 -11.73 15.42 12.22
C ILE A 229 -11.03 16.07 13.39
N TYR A 230 -9.74 15.80 13.52
CA TYR A 230 -8.94 16.36 14.58
C TYR A 230 -8.24 17.63 14.09
N THR A 231 -8.76 18.79 14.47
CA THR A 231 -8.07 20.07 14.27
C THR A 231 -7.42 20.50 15.59
N THR A 232 -6.10 20.64 15.61
CA THR A 232 -5.42 21.33 16.72
C THR A 232 -4.98 22.70 16.22
N MET A 233 -5.66 23.76 16.65
CA MET A 233 -5.46 25.14 16.19
C MET A 233 -4.33 25.87 16.93
N SER A 234 -3.15 25.25 17.07
CA SER A 234 -2.00 25.95 17.66
C SER A 234 -1.17 26.63 16.58
N ARG A 235 -1.36 27.95 16.42
CA ARG A 235 -0.58 28.79 15.48
C ARG A 235 0.93 28.63 15.65
N TYR A 236 1.39 28.45 16.89
CA TYR A 236 2.81 28.24 17.19
C TYR A 236 3.32 26.92 16.59
N ILE A 237 2.58 25.82 16.81
CA ILE A 237 2.93 24.51 16.25
C ILE A 237 2.85 24.54 14.72
N ASP A 238 1.86 25.23 14.15
CA ASP A 238 1.76 25.44 12.69
C ASP A 238 3.00 26.17 12.13
N LYS A 239 3.50 27.20 12.84
CA LYS A 239 4.72 27.91 12.46
C LYS A 239 5.95 27.00 12.49
N LEU A 240 6.08 26.15 13.51
CA LEU A 240 7.18 25.18 13.60
C LEU A 240 7.12 24.14 12.47
N ASP A 241 5.94 23.60 12.17
CA ASP A 241 5.78 22.63 11.07
C ASP A 241 6.12 23.26 9.72
N ASN A 242 5.70 24.51 9.48
CA ASN A 242 6.05 25.28 8.29
C ASN A 242 7.57 25.53 8.16
N GLN A 243 8.28 25.77 9.27
CA GLN A 243 9.74 25.86 9.24
C GLN A 243 10.37 24.50 8.88
N GLY A 244 9.85 23.40 9.46
CA GLY A 244 10.24 22.04 9.13
C GLY A 244 10.02 21.71 7.65
N TYR A 245 8.88 22.10 7.10
CA TYR A 245 8.54 21.97 5.67
C TYR A 245 9.60 22.64 4.79
N ARG A 246 9.90 23.93 5.05
CA ARG A 246 10.88 24.69 4.28
C ARG A 246 12.29 24.09 4.37
N ARG A 247 12.70 23.65 5.56
CA ARG A 247 14.00 22.95 5.74
C ARG A 247 14.02 21.65 4.95
N HIS A 248 12.95 20.88 4.97
CA HIS A 248 12.86 19.62 4.24
C HIS A 248 12.88 19.84 2.73
N LEU A 249 12.18 20.85 2.22
CA LEU A 249 12.21 21.21 0.80
C LEU A 249 13.63 21.48 0.32
N ARG A 250 14.40 22.32 1.04
CA ARG A 250 15.80 22.59 0.70
C ARG A 250 16.63 21.31 0.71
N HIS A 251 16.54 20.55 1.81
CA HIS A 251 17.31 19.31 1.95
C HIS A 251 17.03 18.30 0.83
N VAL A 252 15.78 18.14 0.41
CA VAL A 252 15.43 17.22 -0.68
C VAL A 252 15.83 17.81 -2.04
N ALA A 253 15.73 19.12 -2.22
CA ALA A 253 16.22 19.79 -3.42
C ALA A 253 17.75 19.61 -3.61
N ASP A 254 18.50 19.38 -2.54
CA ASP A 254 19.94 19.13 -2.61
C ASP A 254 20.30 17.65 -2.83
N GLN A 255 19.33 16.73 -2.80
CA GLN A 255 19.57 15.28 -2.89
C GLN A 255 19.52 14.79 -4.35
N PRO A 256 20.65 14.32 -4.93
CA PRO A 256 20.71 13.93 -6.35
C PRO A 256 19.76 12.79 -6.71
N GLU A 257 19.47 11.90 -5.77
CA GLU A 257 18.55 10.77 -5.95
C GLU A 257 17.10 11.20 -6.26
N PHE A 258 16.72 12.44 -5.95
CA PHE A 258 15.41 13.00 -6.27
C PHE A 258 15.39 13.89 -7.52
N HIS A 259 16.54 14.13 -8.16
CA HIS A 259 16.62 14.88 -9.42
C HIS A 259 16.32 14.00 -10.64
N GLY A 260 16.45 12.69 -10.50
CA GLY A 260 16.20 11.75 -11.57
C GLY A 260 14.73 11.68 -11.99
N THR A 261 14.48 11.43 -13.28
CA THR A 261 13.13 11.24 -13.83
C THR A 261 12.39 10.06 -13.23
N GLN A 262 13.10 9.14 -12.55
CA GLN A 262 12.57 7.94 -11.90
C GLN A 262 12.01 8.20 -10.50
N ALA A 263 12.37 9.33 -9.89
CA ALA A 263 11.93 9.67 -8.55
C ALA A 263 10.47 10.12 -8.55
N LEU A 264 9.72 9.69 -7.54
CA LEU A 264 8.46 10.29 -7.14
C LEU A 264 8.70 11.12 -5.90
N LEU A 265 8.76 12.43 -6.11
CA LEU A 265 8.84 13.40 -5.04
C LEU A 265 7.59 14.29 -5.05
N ARG A 266 6.85 14.27 -3.94
CA ARG A 266 5.72 15.16 -3.68
C ARG A 266 5.86 15.71 -2.26
N VAL A 267 6.10 17.01 -2.15
CA VAL A 267 6.32 17.69 -0.88
C VAL A 267 5.29 18.80 -0.74
N ARG A 268 4.28 18.59 0.10
CA ARG A 268 3.19 19.53 0.36
C ARG A 268 2.93 19.63 1.87
N PRO A 269 2.26 20.68 2.35
CA PRO A 269 1.89 20.78 3.77
C PRO A 269 1.03 19.61 4.28
N ASP A 270 0.22 19.02 3.40
CA ASP A 270 -0.74 17.95 3.71
C ASP A 270 -0.23 16.55 3.36
N THR A 271 0.91 16.44 2.66
CA THR A 271 1.47 15.20 2.14
C THR A 271 2.98 15.27 1.97
N LEU A 272 3.65 14.19 2.34
CA LEU A 272 5.03 13.94 1.93
C LEU A 272 5.15 12.56 1.31
N ILE A 273 5.63 12.48 0.08
CA ILE A 273 6.03 11.22 -0.58
C ILE A 273 7.42 11.46 -1.19
N ALA A 274 8.39 10.66 -0.77
CA ALA A 274 9.76 10.73 -1.29
C ALA A 274 10.29 9.33 -1.64
N ARG A 275 10.13 8.92 -2.91
CA ARG A 275 10.55 7.61 -3.41
C ARG A 275 11.54 7.78 -4.58
N PRO A 276 12.84 7.53 -4.39
CA PRO A 276 13.85 7.80 -5.42
C PRO A 276 13.72 6.88 -6.67
N ASN A 277 13.20 5.67 -6.50
CA ASN A 277 13.13 4.65 -7.55
C ASN A 277 11.69 4.24 -7.90
N HIS A 278 10.72 5.16 -7.79
CA HIS A 278 9.31 4.79 -7.93
C HIS A 278 8.93 4.32 -9.34
N LYS A 279 9.32 5.07 -10.38
CA LYS A 279 8.91 4.73 -11.75
C LYS A 279 9.58 3.45 -12.25
N SER A 280 10.83 3.20 -11.87
CA SER A 280 11.51 1.95 -12.19
C SER A 280 10.84 0.76 -11.51
N GLN A 281 10.42 0.89 -10.24
CA GLN A 281 9.66 -0.15 -9.55
C GLN A 281 8.31 -0.44 -10.23
N ILE A 282 7.57 0.59 -10.65
CA ILE A 282 6.34 0.41 -11.41
C ILE A 282 6.62 -0.31 -12.73
N LYS A 283 7.59 0.17 -13.53
CA LYS A 283 7.93 -0.42 -14.82
C LYS A 283 8.32 -1.90 -14.68
N THR A 284 9.11 -2.25 -13.67
CA THR A 284 9.46 -3.64 -13.37
C THR A 284 8.22 -4.47 -13.05
N SER A 285 7.32 -3.96 -12.22
CA SER A 285 6.07 -4.65 -11.87
C SER A 285 5.15 -4.83 -13.08
N GLU A 286 5.04 -3.81 -13.94
CA GLU A 286 4.28 -3.88 -15.20
C GLU A 286 4.85 -4.91 -16.18
N LEU A 287 6.18 -5.01 -16.28
CA LEU A 287 6.84 -6.01 -17.13
C LEU A 287 6.51 -7.43 -16.64
N TYR A 288 6.65 -7.69 -15.34
CA TYR A 288 6.29 -8.98 -14.75
C TYR A 288 4.80 -9.29 -14.92
N TYR A 289 3.93 -8.29 -14.72
CA TYR A 289 2.49 -8.45 -14.96
C TYR A 289 2.21 -8.86 -16.41
N LYS A 290 2.78 -8.14 -17.39
CA LYS A 290 2.60 -8.45 -18.82
C LYS A 290 3.13 -9.84 -19.16
N GLU A 291 4.28 -10.22 -18.59
CA GLU A 291 4.85 -11.55 -18.77
C GLU A 291 3.90 -12.63 -18.24
N ILE A 292 3.47 -12.55 -16.98
CA ILE A 292 2.51 -13.48 -16.37
C ILE A 292 1.22 -13.53 -17.20
N ARG A 293 0.70 -12.37 -17.59
CA ARG A 293 -0.57 -12.27 -18.32
C ARG A 293 -0.51 -12.91 -19.70
N SER A 294 0.60 -12.75 -20.42
CA SER A 294 0.81 -13.33 -21.76
C SER A 294 0.80 -14.86 -21.77
N GLN A 295 1.06 -15.46 -20.61
CA GLN A 295 1.11 -16.91 -20.42
C GLN A 295 -0.28 -17.51 -20.11
N ILE A 296 -1.27 -16.68 -19.81
CA ILE A 296 -2.65 -17.09 -19.52
C ILE A 296 -3.46 -17.00 -20.82
N LYS A 297 -3.35 -18.02 -21.67
CA LYS A 297 -4.14 -18.14 -22.92
C LYS A 297 -5.48 -18.83 -22.64
#